data_AF-A0A929VAW3-F1
#
_entry.id   AF-A0A929VAW3-F1
#
_cell.length_a   1.000
_cell.length_b   1.000
_cell.length_c   1.000
_cell.angle_alpha   90.00
_cell.angle_beta   90.00
_cell.angle_gamma   90.00
#
_symmetry.space_group_name_H-M   'P 1'
#
loop_
_entity.id
_entity.type
_entity.pdbx_description
1 polymer ?
#
loop_
_entity_poly.entity_id
_entity_poly.type
_entity_poly.pdbx_seq_one_letter_code
_entity_poly.pdbx_strand_id
1 'polypeptide(L)'
;MATKTSKKRVVKNPKKPNADHKKSAWSGVKRDFSKLNQQRRNFLQRRPHRSFRLTKRRDYQRDLKIPGYWSLTSEACRLVWRNKKTFLALIIVMSILTFALASVMSQDTYQQLKDVMNQAESNGFGGIYTTISLFSGVAVSYISGSGTAGGNVQQAAGIFLGLLTWLSSVWLTRAILIGKKPKMRDGLYSSGSPIIALIIVIGVFLIQMVPAAVAVIIYSALNASGVLNQTPILMAAGGAAILIVAMSVYWATSTVFAMIIVTLPGMYPFHALRLSGDIVTGRRLRILLRFAWAVVLSVLLWAVVLIPVILLDGALKGWISGIDWLPIVPTTGLILLYVTIIMISVYVYLFYRKVVESDTKKTKN
;
A
#
# COMPACT_ATOMS: atom_id res chain seq x y z
N MET A 1 39.05 69.66 -55.59
CA MET A 1 37.82 70.28 -56.11
C MET A 1 36.78 69.21 -56.40
N ALA A 2 35.60 69.37 -55.80
CA ALA A 2 34.29 68.84 -56.19
C ALA A 2 34.03 67.31 -56.22
N THR A 3 33.49 66.84 -55.09
CA THR A 3 32.58 65.70 -54.93
C THR A 3 31.34 65.76 -55.85
N LYS A 4 30.96 64.65 -56.49
CA LYS A 4 29.61 64.43 -57.06
C LYS A 4 29.02 63.08 -56.66
N THR A 5 28.18 63.17 -55.63
CA THR A 5 26.91 62.46 -55.37
C THR A 5 26.50 61.28 -56.28
N SER A 6 26.43 60.09 -55.69
CA SER A 6 25.72 58.92 -56.23
C SER A 6 24.25 58.93 -55.79
N LYS A 7 23.34 59.05 -56.77
CA LYS A 7 21.88 58.96 -56.59
C LYS A 7 21.46 57.49 -56.39
N LYS A 8 20.92 57.15 -55.22
CA LYS A 8 20.25 55.87 -54.94
C LYS A 8 19.09 55.62 -55.92
N ARG A 9 19.16 54.54 -56.71
CA ARG A 9 18.01 53.97 -57.42
C ARG A 9 17.13 53.22 -56.43
N VAL A 10 15.88 53.67 -56.29
CA VAL A 10 14.83 52.97 -55.56
C VAL A 10 14.35 51.79 -56.42
N VAL A 11 14.62 50.57 -55.99
CA VAL A 11 14.08 49.34 -56.60
C VAL A 11 12.68 49.11 -56.04
N LYS A 12 11.64 49.30 -56.86
CA LYS A 12 10.26 48.90 -56.54
C LYS A 12 10.17 47.37 -56.65
N ASN A 13 9.89 46.69 -55.54
CA ASN A 13 9.56 45.27 -55.54
C ASN A 13 8.18 45.02 -56.19
N PRO A 14 8.01 43.96 -57.01
CA PRO A 14 6.71 43.63 -57.60
C PRO A 14 5.75 43.06 -56.55
N LYS A 15 4.47 43.42 -56.69
CA LYS A 15 3.34 42.95 -55.87
C LYS A 15 3.21 41.42 -55.96
N LYS A 16 3.14 40.74 -54.80
CA LYS A 16 2.72 39.33 -54.71
C LYS A 16 1.22 39.20 -54.99
N PRO A 17 0.75 38.18 -55.73
CA PRO A 17 -0.66 37.95 -55.95
C PRO A 17 -1.31 37.41 -54.68
N ASN A 18 -2.48 37.97 -54.37
CA ASN A 18 -3.33 37.62 -53.24
C ASN A 18 -3.97 36.25 -53.53
N ALA A 19 -3.61 35.22 -52.77
CA ALA A 19 -4.25 33.91 -52.84
C ALA A 19 -5.21 33.77 -51.65
N ASP A 20 -6.49 33.72 -51.97
CA ASP A 20 -7.63 33.66 -51.07
C ASP A 20 -7.52 32.54 -50.04
N HIS A 21 -7.40 32.91 -48.76
CA HIS A 21 -7.57 32.01 -47.64
C HIS A 21 -9.07 31.75 -47.37
N LYS A 22 -9.68 30.82 -48.11
CA LYS A 22 -10.83 30.06 -47.58
C LYS A 22 -10.30 28.86 -46.79
N LYS A 23 -9.90 29.10 -45.54
CA LYS A 23 -9.62 28.04 -44.57
C LYS A 23 -10.95 27.41 -44.16
N SER A 24 -11.21 26.18 -44.59
CA SER A 24 -12.32 25.41 -44.06
C SER A 24 -12.06 25.10 -42.58
N ALA A 25 -13.00 25.49 -41.73
CA ALA A 25 -12.93 25.35 -40.27
C ALA A 25 -13.18 23.90 -39.78
N TRP A 26 -12.97 22.90 -40.66
CA TRP A 26 -13.35 21.49 -40.42
C TRP A 26 -12.16 20.52 -40.39
N SER A 27 -10.92 21.02 -40.29
CA SER A 27 -9.71 20.17 -40.14
C SER A 27 -9.36 19.81 -38.69
N GLY A 28 -10.11 20.31 -37.70
CA GLY A 28 -9.82 20.14 -36.27
C GLY A 28 -10.18 18.78 -35.64
N VAL A 29 -10.80 17.86 -36.38
CA VAL A 29 -11.28 16.56 -35.84
C VAL A 29 -10.74 15.35 -36.62
N LYS A 30 -9.59 15.49 -37.30
CA LYS A 30 -8.78 14.30 -37.59
C LYS A 30 -8.08 13.91 -36.29
N ARG A 31 -8.80 13.19 -35.41
CA ARG A 31 -8.19 12.51 -34.25
C ARG A 31 -6.92 11.84 -34.76
N ASP A 32 -5.78 12.16 -34.18
CA ASP A 32 -4.47 11.61 -34.54
C ASP A 32 -4.48 10.07 -34.37
N PHE A 33 -5.01 9.36 -35.38
CA PHE A 33 -5.02 7.91 -35.42
C PHE A 33 -3.60 7.36 -35.41
N SER A 34 -2.62 8.14 -35.85
CA SER A 34 -1.19 7.86 -35.71
C SER A 34 -0.76 7.77 -34.23
N LYS A 35 -1.15 8.74 -33.39
CA LYS A 35 -0.86 8.74 -31.94
C LYS A 35 -1.57 7.59 -31.23
N LEU A 36 -2.83 7.32 -31.57
CA LEU A 36 -3.57 6.19 -31.02
C LEU A 36 -2.97 4.84 -31.45
N ASN A 37 -2.54 4.71 -32.70
CA ASN A 37 -1.89 3.50 -33.20
C ASN A 37 -0.50 3.32 -32.55
N GLN A 38 0.22 4.40 -32.29
CA GLN A 38 1.49 4.37 -31.57
C GLN A 38 1.31 4.01 -30.09
N GLN A 39 0.27 4.54 -29.43
CA GLN A 39 -0.13 4.11 -28.08
C GLN A 39 -0.52 2.63 -28.06
N ARG A 40 -1.28 2.16 -29.04
CA ARG A 40 -1.66 0.75 -29.19
C ARG A 40 -0.45 -0.15 -29.43
N ARG A 41 0.49 0.26 -30.30
CA ARG A 41 1.73 -0.48 -30.56
C ARG A 41 2.61 -0.53 -29.31
N ASN A 42 2.78 0.58 -28.60
CA ASN A 42 3.49 0.63 -27.33
C ASN A 42 2.83 -0.24 -26.26
N PHE A 43 1.49 -0.27 -26.23
CA PHE A 43 0.72 -1.14 -25.34
C PHE A 43 0.92 -2.62 -25.68
N LEU A 44 0.86 -2.99 -26.96
CA LEU A 44 1.07 -4.36 -27.45
C LEU A 44 2.52 -4.83 -27.26
N GLN A 45 3.51 -3.93 -27.33
CA GLN A 45 4.93 -4.25 -27.07
C GLN A 45 5.20 -4.58 -25.60
N ARG A 46 4.45 -3.99 -24.67
CA ARG A 46 4.61 -4.23 -23.22
C ARG A 46 3.97 -5.54 -22.77
N ARG A 47 3.01 -6.06 -23.55
CA ARG A 47 2.23 -7.25 -23.19
C ARG A 47 2.75 -8.49 -23.89
N PRO A 48 2.84 -9.63 -23.19
CA PRO A 48 3.30 -10.87 -23.80
C PRO A 48 2.37 -11.40 -24.91
N HIS A 49 1.07 -11.08 -24.83
CA HIS A 49 0.08 -11.44 -25.83
C HIS A 49 -0.04 -10.33 -26.89
N ARG A 50 0.61 -10.54 -28.03
CA ARG A 50 0.56 -9.62 -29.19
C ARG A 50 -0.78 -9.66 -29.96
N SER A 51 -1.59 -10.71 -29.79
CA SER A 51 -2.85 -10.92 -30.52
C SER A 51 -3.84 -11.78 -29.72
N PHE A 52 -5.12 -11.79 -30.10
CA PHE A 52 -6.15 -12.71 -29.59
C PHE A 52 -5.92 -14.18 -30.00
N ARG A 53 -4.79 -14.49 -30.67
CA ARG A 53 -4.41 -15.86 -30.96
C ARG A 53 -3.78 -16.50 -29.72
N LEU A 54 -4.13 -17.75 -29.48
CA LEU A 54 -3.58 -18.57 -28.40
C LEU A 54 -2.05 -18.56 -28.46
N THR A 55 -1.39 -17.90 -27.51
CA THR A 55 0.07 -17.85 -27.42
C THR A 55 0.53 -18.94 -26.47
N LYS A 56 1.53 -19.74 -26.87
CA LYS A 56 2.02 -20.87 -26.05
C LYS A 56 2.66 -20.36 -24.76
N ARG A 57 2.55 -21.12 -23.67
CA ARG A 57 3.05 -20.76 -22.33
C ARG A 57 4.51 -20.34 -22.28
N ARG A 58 5.33 -20.92 -23.16
CA ARG A 58 6.74 -20.57 -23.35
C ARG A 58 6.95 -19.11 -23.77
N ASP A 59 6.09 -18.58 -24.65
CA ASP A 59 6.34 -17.30 -25.33
C ASP A 59 5.89 -16.10 -24.48
N TYR A 60 5.03 -16.32 -23.46
CA TYR A 60 4.63 -15.29 -22.50
C TYR A 60 5.27 -15.41 -21.11
N GLN A 61 6.02 -16.48 -20.83
CA GLN A 61 6.66 -16.66 -19.54
C GLN A 61 7.73 -15.59 -19.30
N ARG A 62 7.42 -14.65 -18.41
CA ARG A 62 8.43 -13.84 -17.73
C ARG A 62 8.98 -14.67 -16.57
N ASP A 63 10.16 -15.23 -16.76
CA ASP A 63 10.84 -15.95 -15.69
C ASP A 63 11.14 -15.01 -14.53
N LEU A 64 10.63 -15.38 -13.36
CA LEU A 64 10.83 -14.67 -12.12
C LEU A 64 11.76 -15.54 -11.28
N LYS A 65 13.08 -15.40 -11.51
CA LYS A 65 14.13 -16.04 -10.69
C LYS A 65 14.24 -15.25 -9.38
N ILE A 66 13.40 -15.58 -8.40
CA ILE A 66 13.42 -14.92 -7.09
C ILE A 66 13.95 -15.91 -6.05
N PRO A 67 14.75 -15.44 -5.08
CA PRO A 67 15.00 -16.18 -3.84
C PRO A 67 13.72 -16.77 -3.21
N GLY A 68 13.89 -17.90 -2.50
CA GLY A 68 12.82 -18.59 -1.78
C GLY A 68 12.13 -17.70 -0.74
N TYR A 69 10.93 -18.08 -0.30
CA TYR A 69 10.07 -17.30 0.61
C TYR A 69 10.81 -16.88 1.88
N TRP A 70 11.47 -17.82 2.55
CA TRP A 70 12.26 -17.59 3.77
C TRP A 70 13.52 -16.74 3.56
N SER A 71 14.17 -16.85 2.41
CA SER A 71 15.37 -16.05 2.13
C SER A 71 15.04 -14.56 1.94
N LEU A 72 13.85 -14.23 1.42
CA LEU A 72 13.44 -12.84 1.26
C LEU A 72 13.01 -12.22 2.60
N THR A 73 12.32 -12.98 3.45
CA THR A 73 11.88 -12.51 4.77
C THR A 73 13.06 -12.38 5.73
N SER A 74 13.99 -13.33 5.73
CA SER A 74 15.22 -13.25 6.53
C SER A 74 16.12 -12.08 6.08
N GLU A 75 16.18 -11.77 4.78
CA GLU A 75 16.89 -10.59 4.30
C GLU A 75 16.24 -9.28 4.76
N ALA A 76 14.91 -9.19 4.71
CA ALA A 76 14.17 -8.04 5.24
C ALA A 76 14.42 -7.86 6.75
N CYS A 77 14.29 -8.95 7.52
CA CYS A 77 14.55 -8.94 8.97
C CYS A 77 16.01 -8.58 9.28
N ARG A 78 16.97 -9.12 8.53
CA ARG A 78 18.39 -8.81 8.68
C ARG A 78 18.70 -7.33 8.38
N LEU A 79 18.04 -6.73 7.38
CA LEU A 79 18.18 -5.31 7.04
C LEU A 79 17.70 -4.42 8.18
N VAL A 80 16.54 -4.75 8.76
CA VAL A 80 15.97 -4.04 9.92
C VAL A 80 16.87 -4.22 11.14
N TRP A 81 17.31 -5.45 11.43
CA TRP A 81 18.16 -5.76 12.57
C TRP A 81 19.53 -5.08 12.51
N ARG A 82 20.16 -5.06 11.33
CA ARG A 82 21.44 -4.38 11.10
C ARG A 82 21.35 -2.88 11.35
N ASN A 83 20.19 -2.28 11.09
CA ASN A 83 19.93 -0.86 11.31
C ASN A 83 18.93 -0.62 12.44
N LYS A 84 18.95 -1.46 13.48
CA LYS A 84 17.96 -1.42 14.56
C LYS A 84 17.81 -0.05 15.20
N LYS A 85 18.90 0.72 15.33
CA LYS A 85 18.87 2.06 15.96
C LYS A 85 17.98 3.05 15.19
N THR A 86 17.99 3.03 13.85
CA THR A 86 17.19 3.97 13.05
C THR A 86 15.72 3.58 13.00
N PHE A 87 15.43 2.29 12.84
CA PHE A 87 14.06 1.79 12.80
C PHE A 87 13.39 1.82 14.18
N LEU A 88 14.11 1.47 15.25
CA LEU A 88 13.60 1.55 16.62
C LEU A 88 13.34 2.99 17.05
N ALA A 89 14.22 3.93 16.69
CA ALA A 89 13.95 5.35 16.92
C ALA A 89 12.68 5.81 16.19
N LEU A 90 12.45 5.35 14.95
CA LEU A 90 11.23 5.67 14.20
C LEU A 90 9.98 5.14 14.91
N ILE A 91 10.00 3.87 15.36
CA ILE A 91 8.89 3.25 16.11
C ILE A 91 8.58 4.05 17.36
N ILE A 92 9.59 4.38 18.16
CA ILE A 92 9.42 5.14 19.40
C ILE A 92 8.80 6.51 19.12
N VAL A 93 9.36 7.27 18.16
CA VAL A 93 8.86 8.61 17.83
C VAL A 93 7.41 8.55 17.35
N MET A 94 7.05 7.60 16.49
CA MET A 94 5.68 7.46 15.97
C MET A 94 4.70 6.99 17.06
N SER A 95 5.14 6.09 17.94
CA SER A 95 4.32 5.62 19.06
C SER A 95 4.05 6.74 20.05
N ILE A 96 5.08 7.52 20.42
CA ILE A 96 4.92 8.70 21.30
C ILE A 96 4.00 9.73 20.67
N LEU A 97 4.16 10.01 19.38
CA LEU A 97 3.32 10.99 18.68
C LEU A 97 1.85 10.55 18.65
N THR A 98 1.59 9.25 18.44
CA THR A 98 0.23 8.69 18.47
C THR A 98 -0.36 8.73 19.87
N PHE A 99 0.44 8.40 20.87
CA PHE A 99 0.03 8.44 22.27
C PHE A 99 -0.28 9.88 22.71
N ALA A 100 0.54 10.86 22.34
CA ALA A 100 0.31 12.26 22.61
C ALA A 100 -1.00 12.75 21.98
N LEU A 101 -1.29 12.36 20.74
CA LEU A 101 -2.55 12.69 20.07
C LEU A 101 -3.76 12.00 20.72
N ALA A 102 -3.57 10.80 21.28
CA ALA A 102 -4.61 10.06 22.00
C ALA A 102 -4.92 10.66 23.37
N SER A 103 -3.88 11.01 24.13
CA SER A 103 -4.03 11.56 25.48
C SER A 103 -4.62 12.97 25.49
N VAL A 104 -4.42 13.74 24.42
CA VAL A 104 -4.88 15.13 24.32
C VAL A 104 -6.38 15.21 23.96
N MET A 105 -7.07 14.11 23.63
CA MET A 105 -8.40 14.19 22.99
C MET A 105 -9.53 13.17 23.31
N SER A 106 -9.53 12.38 24.41
CA SER A 106 -10.75 12.09 25.23
C SER A 106 -10.71 10.82 26.11
N GLN A 107 -11.56 10.89 27.14
CA GLN A 107 -12.06 9.89 28.10
C GLN A 107 -12.69 8.62 27.48
N ASP A 108 -12.95 8.59 26.17
CA ASP A 108 -13.69 7.52 25.48
C ASP A 108 -12.85 6.25 25.22
N THR A 109 -11.52 6.40 25.23
CA THR A 109 -10.55 5.31 25.07
C THR A 109 -10.78 4.19 26.08
N TYR A 110 -11.12 4.56 27.31
CA TYR A 110 -11.31 3.61 28.41
C TYR A 110 -12.62 2.83 28.26
N GLN A 111 -13.69 3.48 27.79
CA GLN A 111 -15.00 2.85 27.57
C GLN A 111 -14.95 1.84 26.41
N GLN A 112 -14.29 2.18 25.30
CA GLN A 112 -14.12 1.25 24.17
C GLN A 112 -13.23 0.06 24.53
N LEU A 113 -12.19 0.27 25.33
CA LEU A 113 -11.38 -0.82 25.89
C LEU A 113 -12.21 -1.71 26.81
N LYS A 114 -13.05 -1.10 27.65
CA LYS A 114 -13.91 -1.78 28.60
C LYS A 114 -15.02 -2.56 27.90
N ASP A 115 -15.55 -2.10 26.77
CA ASP A 115 -16.55 -2.84 25.99
C ASP A 115 -15.95 -4.06 25.27
N VAL A 116 -14.73 -3.95 24.73
CA VAL A 116 -13.99 -5.10 24.18
C VAL A 116 -13.63 -6.09 25.29
N MET A 117 -13.32 -5.60 26.49
CA MET A 117 -13.04 -6.41 27.68
C MET A 117 -14.30 -7.06 28.26
N ASN A 118 -15.44 -6.37 28.28
CA ASN A 118 -16.72 -6.89 28.75
C ASN A 118 -17.31 -7.93 27.78
N GLN A 119 -17.10 -7.77 26.46
CA GLN A 119 -17.40 -8.81 25.48
C GLN A 119 -16.46 -10.03 25.60
N ALA A 120 -15.27 -9.86 26.18
CA ALA A 120 -14.34 -10.93 26.48
C ALA A 120 -14.77 -11.79 27.67
N GLU A 121 -15.33 -11.12 28.69
CA GLU A 121 -15.61 -11.70 30.01
C GLU A 121 -16.93 -12.49 30.05
N SER A 122 -17.89 -12.18 29.17
CA SER A 122 -19.20 -12.85 29.11
C SER A 122 -19.17 -14.28 28.54
N ASN A 123 -18.04 -14.73 27.98
CA ASN A 123 -17.86 -16.09 27.48
C ASN A 123 -16.94 -16.89 28.40
N GLY A 124 -17.55 -17.54 29.40
CA GLY A 124 -16.86 -18.37 30.39
C GLY A 124 -15.90 -19.41 29.79
N PHE A 125 -14.84 -19.69 30.55
CA PHE A 125 -13.79 -20.71 30.40
C PHE A 125 -13.85 -21.63 29.15
N GLY A 126 -13.50 -21.04 28.01
CA GLY A 126 -12.92 -21.69 26.84
C GLY A 126 -11.61 -20.99 26.47
N GLY A 127 -10.62 -21.03 27.37
CA GLY A 127 -9.47 -20.11 27.45
C GLY A 127 -8.50 -20.04 26.27
N ILE A 128 -8.74 -20.73 25.16
CA ILE A 128 -7.97 -20.60 23.92
C ILE A 128 -8.82 -19.90 22.84
N TYR A 129 -10.12 -20.23 22.74
CA TYR A 129 -11.01 -19.63 21.76
C TYR A 129 -11.29 -18.15 22.06
N THR A 130 -11.43 -17.79 23.34
CA THR A 130 -11.59 -16.39 23.76
C THR A 130 -10.31 -15.59 23.55
N THR A 131 -9.14 -16.14 23.85
CA THR A 131 -7.87 -15.45 23.60
C THR A 131 -7.63 -15.23 22.11
N ILE A 132 -8.00 -16.18 21.25
CA ILE A 132 -7.90 -16.03 19.79
C ILE A 132 -8.91 -15.01 19.25
N SER A 133 -10.15 -14.99 19.76
CA SER A 133 -11.14 -13.98 19.35
C SER A 133 -10.72 -12.56 19.77
N LEU A 134 -10.23 -12.38 21.00
CA LEU A 134 -9.69 -11.11 21.48
C LEU A 134 -8.49 -10.65 20.67
N PHE A 135 -7.55 -11.57 20.42
CA PHE A 135 -6.40 -11.32 19.57
C PHE A 135 -6.82 -10.79 18.19
N SER A 136 -7.74 -11.49 17.53
CA SER A 136 -8.21 -11.12 16.19
C SER A 136 -8.97 -9.80 16.17
N GLY A 137 -9.82 -9.53 17.18
CA GLY A 137 -10.53 -8.26 17.33
C GLY A 137 -9.59 -7.08 17.52
N VAL A 138 -8.60 -7.24 18.41
CA VAL A 138 -7.58 -6.21 18.68
C VAL A 138 -6.72 -5.95 17.45
N ALA A 139 -6.25 -7.00 16.77
CA ALA A 139 -5.44 -6.87 15.56
C ALA A 139 -6.21 -6.15 14.43
N VAL A 140 -7.47 -6.53 14.20
CA VAL A 140 -8.32 -5.89 13.20
C VAL A 140 -8.57 -4.42 13.56
N SER A 141 -8.80 -4.12 14.83
CA SER A 141 -9.04 -2.76 15.31
C SER A 141 -7.84 -1.82 15.07
N TYR A 142 -6.61 -2.28 15.32
CA TYR A 142 -5.42 -1.49 15.01
C TYR A 142 -5.17 -1.31 13.50
N ILE A 143 -5.49 -2.33 12.69
CA ILE A 143 -5.31 -2.27 11.24
C ILE A 143 -6.36 -1.35 10.59
N SER A 144 -7.60 -1.37 11.08
CA SER A 144 -8.69 -0.52 10.58
C SER A 144 -8.60 0.93 11.08
N GLY A 145 -7.72 1.21 12.05
CA GLY A 145 -7.62 2.51 12.70
C GLY A 145 -8.65 2.75 13.79
N SER A 146 -9.56 1.81 14.06
CA SER A 146 -10.53 1.93 15.17
C SER A 146 -9.88 1.73 16.55
N GLY A 147 -8.70 1.13 16.61
CA GLY A 147 -7.96 0.87 17.85
C GLY A 147 -7.20 2.07 18.40
N THR A 148 -7.17 3.18 17.66
CA THR A 148 -6.62 4.45 18.16
C THR A 148 -7.69 5.22 18.93
N ALA A 149 -7.97 4.77 20.15
CA ALA A 149 -8.26 5.58 21.35
C ALA A 149 -8.84 7.01 21.17
N GLY A 150 -9.88 7.23 20.36
CA GLY A 150 -10.54 8.54 20.24
C GLY A 150 -11.43 8.69 19.00
N GLY A 151 -12.10 9.85 18.93
CA GLY A 151 -13.10 10.16 17.91
C GLY A 151 -12.57 10.19 16.46
N ASN A 152 -13.44 10.50 15.50
CA ASN A 152 -13.13 10.48 14.05
C ASN A 152 -11.82 11.20 13.68
N VAL A 153 -11.49 12.29 14.37
CA VAL A 153 -10.27 13.08 14.16
C VAL A 153 -9.01 12.29 14.50
N GLN A 154 -9.06 11.50 15.57
CA GLN A 154 -7.91 10.71 16.01
C GLN A 154 -7.66 9.49 15.13
N GLN A 155 -8.72 8.84 14.66
CA GLN A 155 -8.60 7.76 13.67
C GLN A 155 -7.93 8.30 12.39
N ALA A 156 -8.34 9.48 11.92
CA ALA A 156 -7.72 10.13 10.78
C ALA A 156 -6.24 10.46 11.03
N ALA A 157 -5.89 10.93 12.24
CA ALA A 157 -4.51 11.20 12.63
C ALA A 157 -3.67 9.92 12.69
N GLY A 158 -4.20 8.82 13.26
CA GLY A 158 -3.53 7.52 13.31
C GLY A 158 -3.23 6.97 11.91
N ILE A 159 -4.20 7.07 10.99
CA ILE A 159 -4.00 6.71 9.58
C ILE A 159 -2.90 7.58 8.96
N PHE A 160 -2.95 8.90 9.17
CA PHE A 160 -1.93 9.81 8.64
C PHE A 160 -0.52 9.50 9.17
N LEU A 161 -0.38 9.21 10.46
CA LEU A 161 0.91 8.79 11.06
C LEU A 161 1.37 7.43 10.55
N GLY A 162 0.45 6.49 10.34
CA GLY A 162 0.74 5.22 9.67
C GLY A 162 1.28 5.42 8.26
N LEU A 163 0.71 6.35 7.50
CA LEU A 163 1.20 6.71 6.16
C LEU A 163 2.58 7.38 6.20
N LEU A 164 2.82 8.30 7.14
CA LEU A 164 4.14 8.89 7.33
C LEU A 164 5.18 7.83 7.72
N THR A 165 4.82 6.89 8.58
CA THR A 165 5.68 5.77 8.97
C THR A 165 6.02 4.90 7.76
N TRP A 166 5.02 4.57 6.93
CA TRP A 166 5.22 3.83 5.69
C TRP A 166 6.20 4.56 4.76
N LEU A 167 5.97 5.84 4.49
CA LEU A 167 6.82 6.65 3.60
C LEU A 167 8.25 6.79 4.12
N SER A 168 8.40 7.07 5.42
CA SER A 168 9.71 7.18 6.08
C SER A 168 10.47 5.86 6.03
N SER A 169 9.77 4.73 6.25
CA SER A 169 10.35 3.40 6.12
C SER A 169 10.81 3.09 4.69
N VAL A 170 10.02 3.42 3.66
CA VAL A 170 10.43 3.23 2.25
C VAL A 170 11.66 4.07 1.92
N TRP A 171 11.68 5.34 2.37
CA TRP A 171 12.82 6.23 2.11
C TRP A 171 14.09 5.74 2.81
N LEU A 172 14.00 5.36 4.09
CA LEU A 172 15.15 4.83 4.85
C LEU A 172 15.69 3.56 4.20
N THR A 173 14.81 2.64 3.81
CA THR A 173 15.21 1.40 3.14
C THR A 173 15.95 1.68 1.84
N ARG A 174 15.45 2.63 1.03
CA ARG A 174 16.14 3.07 -0.20
C ARG A 174 17.51 3.66 0.10
N ALA A 175 17.63 4.55 1.08
CA ALA A 175 18.89 5.22 1.42
C ALA A 175 19.94 4.22 1.92
N ILE A 176 19.54 3.25 2.76
CA ILE A 176 20.39 2.18 3.28
C ILE A 176 20.89 1.30 2.12
N LEU A 177 20.04 0.97 1.15
CA LEU A 177 20.39 0.11 0.02
C LEU A 177 21.31 0.78 -1.01
N ILE A 178 21.41 2.11 -1.00
CA ILE A 178 22.38 2.91 -1.77
C ILE A 178 23.72 3.03 -1.01
N GLY A 179 23.82 2.49 0.21
CA GLY A 179 25.03 2.50 1.03
C GLY A 179 25.19 3.73 1.93
N LYS A 180 24.17 4.61 2.00
CA LYS A 180 24.18 5.74 2.95
C LYS A 180 23.89 5.24 4.36
N LYS A 181 24.37 5.97 5.38
CA LYS A 181 24.03 5.77 6.81
C LYS A 181 23.03 6.85 7.25
N PRO A 182 21.74 6.77 6.84
CA PRO A 182 20.77 7.82 7.17
C PRO A 182 20.47 7.84 8.67
N LYS A 183 20.24 9.03 9.23
CA LYS A 183 19.62 9.16 10.54
C LYS A 183 18.11 9.07 10.40
N MET A 184 17.41 8.69 11.48
CA MET A 184 15.94 8.63 11.50
C MET A 184 15.29 9.96 11.07
N ARG A 185 15.89 11.09 11.47
CA ARG A 185 15.43 12.44 11.12
C ARG A 185 15.39 12.66 9.62
N ASP A 186 16.44 12.23 8.91
CA ASP A 186 16.54 12.38 7.46
C ASP A 186 15.38 11.64 6.78
N GLY A 187 15.00 10.47 7.31
CA GLY A 187 13.83 9.72 6.88
C GLY A 187 12.55 10.53 6.98
N LEU A 188 12.24 11.04 8.17
CA LEU A 188 10.99 11.75 8.43
C LEU A 188 10.86 13.06 7.64
N TYR A 189 11.95 13.83 7.49
CA TYR A 189 11.92 15.10 6.76
C TYR A 189 11.85 14.91 5.24
N SER A 190 12.53 13.91 4.70
CA SER A 190 12.62 13.69 3.24
C SER A 190 11.48 12.81 2.68
N SER A 191 10.82 12.03 3.54
CA SER A 191 9.72 11.16 3.15
C SER A 191 8.43 11.90 2.84
N GLY A 192 8.33 13.20 3.13
CA GLY A 192 7.14 14.01 2.84
C GLY A 192 6.91 14.27 1.35
N SER A 193 7.94 14.13 0.51
CA SER A 193 7.85 14.48 -0.92
C SER A 193 6.73 13.79 -1.73
N PRO A 194 6.37 12.51 -1.50
CA PRO A 194 5.34 11.84 -2.28
C PRO A 194 4.01 11.69 -1.51
N ILE A 195 3.73 12.49 -0.47
CA ILE A 195 2.49 12.38 0.33
C ILE A 195 1.23 12.48 -0.54
N ILE A 196 1.12 13.53 -1.37
CA ILE A 196 -0.07 13.76 -2.20
C ILE A 196 -0.25 12.62 -3.21
N ALA A 197 0.86 12.19 -3.80
CA ALA A 197 0.85 11.12 -4.78
C ALA A 197 0.49 9.76 -4.14
N LEU A 198 0.92 9.51 -2.90
CA LEU A 198 0.52 8.34 -2.13
C LEU A 198 -0.98 8.37 -1.80
N ILE A 199 -1.52 9.51 -1.38
CA ILE A 199 -2.97 9.67 -1.10
C ILE A 199 -3.80 9.29 -2.33
N ILE A 200 -3.40 9.73 -3.53
CA ILE A 200 -4.10 9.38 -4.78
C ILE A 200 -4.03 7.87 -5.04
N VAL A 201 -2.86 7.24 -4.85
CA VAL A 201 -2.71 5.78 -5.02
C VAL A 201 -3.54 5.00 -4.00
N ILE A 202 -3.61 5.47 -2.75
CA ILE A 202 -4.46 4.89 -1.71
C ILE A 202 -5.94 5.06 -2.06
N GLY A 203 -6.36 6.22 -2.58
CA GLY A 203 -7.73 6.41 -3.06
C GLY A 203 -8.12 5.38 -4.11
N VAL A 204 -7.21 5.08 -5.06
CA VAL A 204 -7.42 4.00 -6.04
C VAL A 204 -7.46 2.62 -5.38
N PHE A 205 -6.62 2.37 -4.38
CA PHE A 205 -6.67 1.12 -3.60
C PHE A 205 -8.00 0.96 -2.86
N LEU A 206 -8.52 2.02 -2.22
CA LEU A 206 -9.82 1.99 -1.54
C LEU A 206 -10.95 1.67 -2.51
N ILE A 207 -10.96 2.29 -3.69
CA ILE A 207 -11.93 1.99 -4.75
C ILE A 207 -11.86 0.50 -5.17
N GLN A 208 -10.65 -0.08 -5.24
CA GLN A 208 -10.47 -1.51 -5.54
C GLN A 208 -10.97 -2.43 -4.42
N MET A 209 -11.00 -1.95 -3.18
CA MET A 209 -11.48 -2.70 -2.01
C MET A 209 -13.01 -2.57 -1.79
N VAL A 210 -13.69 -1.65 -2.47
CA VAL A 210 -15.16 -1.47 -2.36
C VAL A 210 -15.94 -2.77 -2.62
N PRO A 211 -15.66 -3.57 -3.68
CA PRO A 211 -16.39 -4.82 -3.91
C PRO A 211 -16.24 -5.82 -2.77
N ALA A 212 -15.04 -5.90 -2.19
CA ALA A 212 -14.81 -6.74 -1.02
C ALA A 212 -15.58 -6.24 0.19
N ALA A 213 -15.58 -4.92 0.45
CA ALA A 213 -16.34 -4.32 1.54
C ALA A 213 -17.85 -4.62 1.42
N VAL A 214 -18.41 -4.43 0.23
CA VAL A 214 -19.83 -4.74 -0.05
C VAL A 214 -20.13 -6.22 0.21
N ALA A 215 -19.27 -7.14 -0.26
CA ALA A 215 -19.45 -8.57 -0.03
C ALA A 215 -19.42 -8.93 1.47
N VAL A 216 -18.51 -8.34 2.25
CA VAL A 216 -18.41 -8.55 3.69
C VAL A 216 -19.63 -7.99 4.43
N ILE A 217 -20.10 -6.79 4.05
CA ILE A 217 -21.29 -6.17 4.65
C ILE A 217 -22.53 -7.03 4.39
N ILE A 218 -22.73 -7.49 3.15
CA ILE A 218 -23.85 -8.37 2.80
C ILE A 218 -23.77 -9.68 3.58
N TYR A 219 -22.60 -10.31 3.62
CA TYR A 219 -22.40 -11.56 4.37
C TYR A 219 -22.70 -11.37 5.87
N SER A 220 -22.24 -10.27 6.46
CA SER A 220 -22.51 -9.94 7.86
C SER A 220 -24.01 -9.73 8.12
N ALA A 221 -24.72 -9.04 7.21
CA ALA A 221 -26.17 -8.84 7.32
C ALA A 221 -26.96 -10.15 7.18
N LEU A 222 -26.54 -11.06 6.28
CA LEU A 222 -27.13 -12.40 6.17
C LEU A 222 -26.91 -13.23 7.43
N ASN A 223 -25.73 -13.10 8.05
CA ASN A 223 -25.43 -13.77 9.31
C ASN A 223 -26.32 -13.25 10.45
N ALA A 224 -26.45 -11.92 10.55
CA ALA A 224 -27.26 -11.27 11.58
C ALA A 224 -28.76 -11.58 11.47
N SER A 225 -29.27 -11.80 10.25
CA SER A 225 -30.67 -12.16 9.99
C SER A 225 -30.99 -13.65 10.19
N GLY A 226 -29.99 -14.48 10.54
CA GLY A 226 -30.17 -15.93 10.75
C GLY A 226 -30.43 -16.74 9.47
N VAL A 227 -30.40 -16.09 8.30
CA VAL A 227 -30.61 -16.72 6.98
C VAL A 227 -29.49 -17.72 6.66
N LEU A 228 -28.30 -17.53 7.24
CA LEU A 228 -27.14 -18.42 7.09
C LEU A 228 -27.24 -19.70 7.94
N ASN A 229 -28.30 -19.91 8.73
CA ASN A 229 -28.44 -21.14 9.52
C ASN A 229 -28.67 -22.37 8.65
N GLN A 230 -29.08 -22.20 7.38
CA GLN A 230 -29.17 -23.27 6.40
C GLN A 230 -27.80 -23.51 5.73
N THR A 231 -27.26 -24.72 5.87
CA THR A 231 -25.94 -25.11 5.32
C THR A 231 -25.75 -24.77 3.83
N PRO A 232 -26.74 -24.97 2.93
CA PRO A 232 -26.58 -24.63 1.51
C PRO A 232 -26.41 -23.12 1.27
N ILE A 233 -27.17 -22.30 2.00
CA ILE A 233 -27.13 -20.83 1.87
C ILE A 233 -25.81 -20.30 2.44
N LEU A 234 -25.35 -20.88 3.56
CA LEU A 234 -24.04 -20.57 4.14
C LEU A 234 -22.89 -20.84 3.18
N MET A 235 -22.90 -22.00 2.53
CA MET A 235 -21.87 -22.37 1.55
C MET A 235 -21.90 -21.46 0.32
N ALA A 236 -23.09 -21.15 -0.21
CA ALA A 236 -23.25 -20.28 -1.37
C ALA A 236 -22.83 -18.83 -1.07
N ALA A 237 -23.33 -18.25 0.02
CA ALA A 237 -23.02 -16.88 0.42
C ALA A 237 -21.55 -16.73 0.82
N GLY A 238 -21.00 -17.69 1.59
CA GLY A 238 -19.60 -17.71 1.97
C GLY A 238 -18.68 -17.89 0.76
N GLY A 239 -18.99 -18.83 -0.14
CA GLY A 239 -18.24 -19.04 -1.38
C GLY A 239 -18.23 -17.80 -2.28
N ALA A 240 -19.39 -17.16 -2.47
CA ALA A 240 -19.50 -15.93 -3.23
C ALA A 240 -18.69 -14.78 -2.58
N ALA A 241 -18.78 -14.60 -1.26
CA ALA A 241 -18.02 -13.58 -0.54
C ALA A 241 -16.51 -13.79 -0.68
N ILE A 242 -16.02 -15.01 -0.49
CA ILE A 242 -14.60 -15.35 -0.63
C ILE A 242 -14.11 -15.08 -2.05
N LEU A 243 -14.90 -15.41 -3.08
CA LEU A 243 -14.54 -15.15 -4.47
C LEU A 243 -14.44 -13.65 -4.77
N ILE A 244 -15.39 -12.85 -4.30
CA ILE A 244 -15.37 -11.39 -4.50
C ILE A 244 -14.18 -10.76 -3.77
N VAL A 245 -13.91 -11.18 -2.53
CA VAL A 245 -12.75 -10.73 -1.76
C VAL A 245 -11.45 -11.14 -2.46
N ALA A 246 -11.32 -12.38 -2.89
CA ALA A 246 -10.14 -12.86 -3.59
C ALA A 246 -9.89 -12.09 -4.90
N MET A 247 -10.95 -11.76 -5.64
CA MET A 247 -10.85 -10.94 -6.85
C MET A 247 -10.38 -9.52 -6.54
N SER A 248 -10.93 -8.89 -5.50
CA SER A 248 -10.50 -7.55 -5.06
C SER A 248 -9.03 -7.54 -4.65
N VAL A 249 -8.59 -8.51 -3.84
CA VAL A 249 -7.19 -8.68 -3.44
C VAL A 249 -6.29 -8.93 -4.66
N TYR A 250 -6.76 -9.68 -5.65
CA TYR A 250 -6.04 -9.91 -6.90
C TYR A 250 -5.77 -8.61 -7.67
N TRP A 251 -6.73 -7.68 -7.72
CA TRP A 251 -6.54 -6.36 -8.33
C TRP A 251 -5.62 -5.45 -7.50
N ALA A 252 -5.74 -5.52 -6.17
CA ALA A 252 -4.95 -4.74 -5.23
C ALA A 252 -3.43 -5.03 -5.27
N THR A 253 -3.02 -6.18 -5.81
CA THR A 253 -1.58 -6.50 -5.96
C THR A 253 -0.80 -5.45 -6.76
N SER A 254 -1.45 -4.78 -7.74
CA SER A 254 -0.79 -3.76 -8.55
C SER A 254 -0.64 -2.42 -7.81
N THR A 255 -1.64 -2.03 -7.01
CA THR A 255 -1.62 -0.81 -6.21
C THR A 255 -0.59 -0.86 -5.08
N VAL A 256 -0.34 -2.04 -4.48
CA VAL A 256 0.73 -2.23 -3.49
C VAL A 256 2.11 -1.88 -4.06
N PHE A 257 2.42 -2.30 -5.29
CA PHE A 257 3.67 -1.89 -5.94
C PHE A 257 3.66 -0.42 -6.35
N ALA A 258 2.52 0.12 -6.77
CA ALA A 258 2.39 1.53 -7.08
C ALA A 258 2.74 2.42 -5.88
N MET A 259 2.38 2.00 -4.66
CA MET A 259 2.73 2.70 -3.42
C MET A 259 4.23 2.81 -3.17
N ILE A 260 5.06 1.93 -3.74
CA ILE A 260 6.52 2.07 -3.70
C ILE A 260 7.02 2.92 -4.86
N ILE A 261 6.55 2.65 -6.08
CA ILE A 261 7.01 3.35 -7.29
C ILE A 261 6.73 4.85 -7.19
N VAL A 262 5.60 5.24 -6.59
CA VAL A 262 5.22 6.64 -6.42
C VAL A 262 6.17 7.41 -5.49
N THR A 263 6.90 6.71 -4.62
CA THR A 263 7.89 7.36 -3.74
C THR A 263 9.20 7.69 -4.46
N LEU A 264 9.34 7.35 -5.74
CA LEU A 264 10.50 7.75 -6.55
C LEU A 264 10.37 9.23 -6.93
N PRO A 265 11.47 10.01 -6.89
CA PRO A 265 11.43 11.42 -7.22
C PRO A 265 10.95 11.62 -8.68
N GLY A 266 10.05 12.58 -8.89
CA GLY A 266 9.53 12.93 -10.21
C GLY A 266 8.48 11.97 -10.80
N MET A 267 7.96 11.01 -10.02
CA MET A 267 6.95 10.06 -10.50
C MET A 267 5.52 10.53 -10.28
N TYR A 268 4.74 10.63 -11.35
CA TYR A 268 3.30 10.91 -11.28
C TYR A 268 2.49 9.68 -10.83
N PRO A 269 1.44 9.84 -10.01
CA PRO A 269 0.70 8.73 -9.39
C PRO A 269 0.06 7.78 -10.42
N PHE A 270 -0.58 8.32 -11.46
CA PHE A 270 -1.16 7.50 -12.52
C PHE A 270 -0.10 6.80 -13.40
N HIS A 271 1.10 7.39 -13.50
CA HIS A 271 2.21 6.74 -14.18
C HIS A 271 2.74 5.55 -13.36
N ALA A 272 2.87 5.72 -12.03
CA ALA A 272 3.25 4.64 -11.11
C ALA A 272 2.25 3.47 -11.13
N LEU A 273 0.94 3.76 -11.20
CA LEU A 273 -0.11 2.74 -11.34
C LEU A 273 -0.01 1.96 -12.66
N ARG A 274 0.31 2.62 -13.77
CA ARG A 274 0.49 1.94 -15.06
C ARG A 274 1.74 1.06 -15.07
N LEU A 275 2.86 1.57 -14.56
CA LEU A 275 4.11 0.81 -14.50
C LEU A 275 4.01 -0.41 -13.58
N SER A 276 3.42 -0.25 -12.40
CA SER A 276 3.17 -1.38 -11.49
C SER A 276 2.27 -2.43 -12.14
N GLY A 277 1.23 -2.02 -12.86
CA GLY A 277 0.39 -2.92 -13.64
C GLY A 277 1.19 -3.75 -14.65
N ASP A 278 2.08 -3.10 -15.41
CA ASP A 278 2.92 -3.76 -16.43
C ASP A 278 3.91 -4.75 -15.79
N ILE A 279 4.48 -4.44 -14.63
CA ILE A 279 5.42 -5.32 -13.88
C ILE A 279 4.71 -6.58 -13.36
N VAL A 280 3.46 -6.42 -12.91
CA VAL A 280 2.66 -7.47 -12.25
C VAL A 280 1.98 -8.38 -13.28
N THR A 281 1.70 -7.89 -14.50
CA THR A 281 1.10 -8.71 -15.57
C THR A 281 1.91 -9.98 -15.89
N GLY A 282 1.21 -11.12 -15.96
CA GLY A 282 1.80 -12.44 -16.21
C GLY A 282 2.35 -13.18 -14.98
N ARG A 283 2.45 -12.52 -13.82
CA ARG A 283 3.02 -13.11 -12.58
C ARG A 283 2.18 -12.86 -11.33
N ARG A 284 0.95 -12.35 -11.49
CA ARG A 284 0.07 -11.86 -10.43
C ARG A 284 -0.15 -12.87 -9.30
N LEU A 285 -0.44 -14.13 -9.63
CA LEU A 285 -0.70 -15.16 -8.61
C LEU A 285 0.54 -15.46 -7.76
N ARG A 286 1.73 -15.54 -8.37
CA ARG A 286 3.00 -15.78 -7.64
C ARG A 286 3.36 -14.60 -6.75
N ILE A 287 3.07 -13.39 -7.20
CA ILE A 287 3.22 -12.14 -6.44
C ILE A 287 2.23 -12.11 -5.26
N LEU A 288 0.95 -12.44 -5.52
CA LEU A 288 -0.10 -12.48 -4.51
C LEU A 288 0.22 -13.46 -3.40
N LEU A 289 0.64 -14.69 -3.73
CA LEU A 289 1.05 -15.69 -2.73
C LEU A 289 2.23 -15.21 -1.87
N ARG A 290 3.12 -14.36 -2.39
CA ARG A 290 4.21 -13.76 -1.63
C ARG A 290 3.76 -12.64 -0.70
N PHE A 291 2.72 -11.89 -1.07
CA PHE A 291 2.09 -10.93 -0.15
C PHE A 291 1.26 -11.65 0.91
N ALA A 292 0.52 -12.69 0.53
CA ALA A 292 -0.19 -13.55 1.48
C ALA A 292 0.77 -14.13 2.53
N TRP A 293 1.95 -14.59 2.10
CA TRP A 293 3.00 -15.04 3.03
C TRP A 293 3.46 -13.95 4.00
N ALA A 294 3.61 -12.70 3.54
CA ALA A 294 3.96 -11.58 4.43
C ALA A 294 2.85 -11.24 5.44
N VAL A 295 1.58 -11.36 5.02
CA VAL A 295 0.42 -11.20 5.92
C VAL A 295 0.39 -12.31 6.96
N VAL A 296 0.59 -13.58 6.55
CA VAL A 296 0.65 -14.72 7.49
C VAL A 296 1.77 -14.52 8.52
N LEU A 297 2.98 -14.11 8.09
CA LEU A 297 4.07 -13.83 9.02
C LEU A 297 3.76 -12.65 9.95
N SER A 298 3.03 -11.65 9.47
CA SER A 298 2.59 -10.54 10.32
C SER A 298 1.61 -11.04 11.38
N VAL A 299 0.60 -11.83 11.01
CA VAL A 299 -0.35 -12.42 11.97
C VAL A 299 0.35 -13.33 12.98
N LEU A 300 1.32 -14.14 12.55
CA LEU A 300 2.12 -14.96 13.46
C LEU A 300 2.95 -14.11 14.43
N LEU A 301 3.56 -13.02 13.96
CA LEU A 301 4.28 -12.07 14.82
C LEU A 301 3.34 -11.46 15.86
N TRP A 302 2.16 -11.01 15.43
CA TRP A 302 1.12 -10.49 16.31
C TRP A 302 0.72 -11.55 17.35
N ALA A 303 0.48 -12.80 16.95
CA ALA A 303 0.05 -13.87 17.86
C ALA A 303 1.14 -14.21 18.89
N VAL A 304 2.40 -14.35 18.45
CA VAL A 304 3.54 -14.67 19.33
C VAL A 304 3.79 -13.59 20.37
N VAL A 305 3.48 -12.32 20.09
CA VAL A 305 3.70 -11.23 21.05
C VAL A 305 2.46 -10.93 21.89
N LEU A 306 1.27 -10.85 21.28
CA LEU A 306 0.07 -10.48 22.00
C LEU A 306 -0.47 -11.59 22.89
N ILE A 307 -0.40 -12.87 22.49
CA ILE A 307 -0.91 -13.96 23.32
C ILE A 307 -0.19 -13.99 24.68
N PRO A 308 1.15 -13.97 24.76
CA PRO A 308 1.83 -13.88 26.05
C PRO A 308 1.48 -12.61 26.82
N VAL A 309 1.36 -11.46 26.15
CA VAL A 309 1.07 -10.19 26.81
C VAL A 309 -0.35 -10.17 27.41
N ILE A 310 -1.34 -10.75 26.73
CA ILE A 310 -2.71 -10.88 27.24
C ILE A 310 -2.74 -11.82 28.45
N LEU A 311 -2.03 -12.95 28.39
CA LEU A 311 -1.93 -13.88 29.51
C LEU A 311 -1.23 -13.26 30.72
N LEU A 312 -0.16 -12.50 30.50
CA LEU A 312 0.55 -11.77 31.55
C LEU A 312 -0.30 -10.66 32.16
N ASP A 313 -1.06 -9.92 31.35
CA ASP A 313 -1.99 -8.89 31.84
C ASP A 313 -3.06 -9.48 32.76
N GLY A 314 -3.66 -10.62 32.36
CA GLY A 314 -4.63 -11.35 33.18
C GLY A 314 -4.03 -11.86 34.50
N ALA A 315 -2.80 -12.39 34.48
CA ALA A 315 -2.12 -12.86 35.69
C ALA A 315 -1.71 -11.72 36.63
N LEU A 316 -1.21 -10.60 36.08
CA LEU A 316 -0.75 -9.43 36.85
C LEU A 316 -1.90 -8.73 37.58
N LYS A 317 -3.06 -8.58 36.92
CA LYS A 317 -4.27 -8.00 37.53
C LYS A 317 -4.84 -8.86 38.66
N GLY A 318 -4.64 -10.18 38.59
CA GLY A 318 -5.03 -11.10 39.67
C GLY A 318 -4.14 -11.01 40.92
N TRP A 319 -2.90 -10.51 40.80
CA TRP A 319 -1.93 -10.49 41.90
C TRP A 319 -1.77 -9.11 42.55
N ILE A 320 -1.94 -8.02 41.78
CA ILE A 320 -1.78 -6.65 42.28
C ILE A 320 -2.97 -5.80 41.81
N SER A 321 -3.91 -5.54 42.72
CA SER A 321 -5.15 -4.76 42.51
C SER A 321 -4.93 -3.24 42.31
N GLY A 322 -3.76 -2.83 41.82
CA GLY A 322 -3.36 -1.42 41.66
C GLY A 322 -2.79 -1.05 40.28
N ILE A 323 -2.78 -1.99 39.32
CA ILE A 323 -2.18 -1.80 37.98
C ILE A 323 -3.25 -1.62 36.88
N ASP A 324 -4.54 -1.62 37.22
CA ASP A 324 -5.67 -1.47 36.26
C ASP A 324 -5.63 -0.18 35.42
N TRP A 325 -4.84 0.82 35.83
CA TRP A 325 -4.68 2.08 35.13
C TRP A 325 -3.78 2.01 33.88
N LEU A 326 -2.93 0.97 33.73
CA LEU A 326 -1.99 0.89 32.63
C LEU A 326 -2.52 -0.05 31.51
N PRO A 327 -2.93 0.48 30.34
CA PRO A 327 -3.33 -0.34 29.20
C PRO A 327 -2.10 -0.99 28.52
N ILE A 328 -1.63 -2.11 29.07
CA ILE A 328 -0.46 -2.87 28.56
C ILE A 328 -0.74 -3.47 27.17
N VAL A 329 -1.91 -4.06 26.98
CA VAL A 329 -2.29 -4.69 25.71
C VAL A 329 -2.40 -3.64 24.58
N PRO A 330 -3.07 -2.49 24.77
CA PRO A 330 -3.14 -1.46 23.73
C PRO A 330 -1.81 -0.81 23.38
N THR A 331 -0.98 -0.50 24.36
CA THR A 331 0.33 0.10 24.13
C THR A 331 1.24 -0.84 23.35
N THR A 332 1.21 -2.13 23.68
CA THR A 332 1.91 -3.17 22.93
C THR A 332 1.37 -3.29 21.52
N GLY A 333 0.03 -3.31 21.35
CA GLY A 333 -0.62 -3.35 20.04
C GLY A 333 -0.22 -2.19 19.13
N LEU A 334 -0.13 -0.97 19.67
CA LEU A 334 0.32 0.22 18.94
C LEU A 334 1.78 0.13 18.48
N ILE A 335 2.68 -0.29 19.37
CA ILE A 335 4.10 -0.50 19.02
C ILE A 335 4.21 -1.54 17.91
N LEU A 336 3.45 -2.62 18.04
CA LEU A 336 3.48 -3.75 17.13
C LEU A 336 2.89 -3.38 15.76
N LEU A 337 1.88 -2.51 15.71
CA LEU A 337 1.39 -1.88 14.47
C LEU A 337 2.50 -1.14 13.73
N TYR A 338 3.29 -0.31 14.41
CA TYR A 338 4.40 0.39 13.76
C TYR A 338 5.51 -0.55 13.31
N VAL A 339 5.80 -1.58 14.09
CA VAL A 339 6.73 -2.65 13.71
C VAL A 339 6.26 -3.35 12.43
N THR A 340 4.97 -3.70 12.30
CA THR A 340 4.47 -4.36 11.09
C THR A 340 4.45 -3.44 9.89
N ILE A 341 4.08 -2.17 10.04
CA ILE A 341 4.14 -1.19 8.94
C ILE A 341 5.57 -1.11 8.37
N ILE A 342 6.58 -1.02 9.24
CA ILE A 342 8.00 -0.98 8.82
C ILE A 342 8.41 -2.29 8.17
N MET A 343 8.10 -3.44 8.79
CA MET A 343 8.47 -4.76 8.27
C MET A 343 7.85 -5.02 6.90
N ILE A 344 6.56 -4.70 6.72
CA ILE A 344 5.87 -4.83 5.43
C ILE A 344 6.49 -3.87 4.42
N SER A 345 6.71 -2.61 4.78
CA SER A 345 7.33 -1.61 3.90
C SER A 345 8.70 -2.07 3.36
N VAL A 346 9.59 -2.56 4.25
CA VAL A 346 10.90 -3.11 3.88
C VAL A 346 10.75 -4.34 2.98
N TYR A 347 9.85 -5.27 3.35
CA TYR A 347 9.61 -6.50 2.59
C TYR A 347 9.13 -6.21 1.17
N VAL A 348 8.11 -5.35 1.02
CA VAL A 348 7.55 -5.01 -0.29
C VAL A 348 8.59 -4.24 -1.12
N TYR A 349 9.41 -3.38 -0.51
CA TYR A 349 10.50 -2.69 -1.22
C TYR A 349 11.57 -3.64 -1.77
N LEU A 350 12.07 -4.56 -0.93
CA LEU A 350 13.05 -5.56 -1.37
C LEU A 350 12.47 -6.49 -2.44
N PHE A 351 11.20 -6.85 -2.30
CA PHE A 351 10.50 -7.65 -3.28
C PHE A 351 10.36 -6.91 -4.62
N TYR A 352 9.95 -5.64 -4.60
CA TYR A 352 9.90 -4.77 -5.76
C TYR A 352 11.25 -4.72 -6.49
N ARG A 353 12.34 -4.45 -5.76
CA ARG A 353 13.68 -4.36 -6.35
C ARG A 353 14.07 -5.65 -7.07
N LYS A 354 13.83 -6.81 -6.45
CA LYS A 354 14.14 -8.13 -7.05
C LYS A 354 13.29 -8.41 -8.28
N VAL A 355 12.02 -8.02 -8.28
CA VAL A 355 11.15 -8.18 -9.45
C VAL A 355 11.67 -7.31 -10.60
N VAL A 356 12.04 -6.05 -10.34
CA VAL A 356 12.60 -5.16 -11.38
C VAL A 356 13.94 -5.67 -11.91
N GLU A 357 14.84 -6.13 -11.05
CA GLU A 357 16.15 -6.68 -11.47
C GLU A 357 16.00 -7.94 -12.35
N SER A 358 14.99 -8.77 -12.08
CA SER A 358 14.70 -9.93 -12.92
C SER A 358 14.24 -9.54 -14.33
N ASP A 359 13.54 -8.41 -14.48
CA ASP A 359 13.10 -7.92 -15.77
C ASP A 359 14.26 -7.29 -16.57
N THR A 360 15.19 -6.58 -15.91
CA THR A 360 16.34 -5.95 -16.58
C THR A 360 17.39 -6.97 -17.07
N LYS A 361 17.58 -8.08 -16.36
CA LYS A 361 18.46 -9.17 -16.81
C LYS A 361 17.92 -9.85 -18.08
N LYS A 362 16.61 -9.94 -18.26
CA LYS A 362 16.00 -10.54 -19.46
C LYS A 362 16.15 -9.66 -20.72
N THR A 363 16.30 -8.34 -20.58
CA THR A 363 16.52 -7.45 -21.73
C THR A 363 17.96 -7.38 -22.21
N LYS A 364 18.92 -7.90 -21.44
CA LYS A 364 20.36 -7.91 -21.80
C LYS A 364 20.82 -9.22 -22.43
N ASN A 365 20.01 -10.28 -22.35
CA ASN A 365 20.19 -11.55 -23.04
C ASN A 365 19.18 -11.64 -24.18
#